data_AF-A0AA87ZEY1-F1
#
_entry.id   AF-A0AA87ZEY1-F1
#
_cell.length_a   1.000
_cell.length_b   1.000
_cell.length_c   1.000
_cell.angle_alpha   90.00
_cell.angle_beta   90.00
_cell.angle_gamma   90.00
#
_symmetry.space_group_name_H-M   'P 1'
#
loop_
_entity.id
_entity.type
_entity.pdbx_description
1 polymer ?
#
loop_
_entity_poly.entity_id
_entity_poly.type
_entity_poly.pdbx_seq_one_letter_code
_entity_poly.pdbx_strand_id
1 'polypeptide(L)'
;MFVFVSPSLFSPVRTDTEDAGRRERADNLLSFLRDAPKGRLYLVPHNRGRHWILGVIDPWEDLVLYFDPLREKKRDDFTELMNM
;
A
#
# COMPACT_ATOMS: atom_id res chain seq x y z
N MET A 1 11.18 3.00 14.04
CA MET A 1 11.76 3.96 13.05
C MET A 1 10.82 4.05 11.86
N PHE A 2 10.58 5.24 11.30
CA PHE A 2 9.71 5.39 10.14
C PHE A 2 10.47 5.21 8.82
N VAL A 3 9.84 4.54 7.86
CA VAL A 3 10.34 4.39 6.49
C VAL A 3 9.31 5.00 5.55
N PHE A 4 9.69 6.07 4.86
CA PHE A 4 8.86 6.70 3.83
C PHE A 4 9.11 6.00 2.51
N VAL A 5 8.07 5.43 1.91
CA VAL A 5 8.21 4.70 0.67
C VAL A 5 7.81 5.57 -0.52
N SER A 6 8.60 5.51 -1.60
CA SER A 6 8.32 6.29 -2.80
C SER A 6 7.04 5.78 -3.48
N PRO A 7 6.11 6.67 -3.87
CA PRO A 7 4.92 6.28 -4.63
C PRO A 7 5.25 5.58 -5.95
N SER A 8 6.39 5.90 -6.54
CA SER A 8 6.84 5.30 -7.81
C SER A 8 7.10 3.79 -7.71
N LEU A 9 7.30 3.26 -6.51
CA LEU A 9 7.51 1.82 -6.28
C LEU A 9 6.21 1.02 -6.34
N PHE A 10 5.05 1.68 -6.15
CA PHE A 10 3.75 1.03 -5.99
C PHE A 10 2.65 1.65 -6.84
N SER A 11 3.00 2.48 -7.81
CA SER A 11 2.01 3.13 -8.67
C SER A 11 2.44 2.93 -10.12
N PRO A 12 2.28 1.71 -10.68
CA PRO A 12 2.51 1.50 -12.10
C PRO A 12 1.58 2.44 -12.87
N VAL A 13 2.15 3.11 -13.86
CA VAL A 13 1.40 3.97 -14.78
C VAL A 13 0.56 3.04 -15.64
N ARG A 14 -0.71 2.87 -15.26
CA ARG A 14 -1.83 2.45 -16.10
C ARG A 14 -1.71 1.02 -16.65
N THR A 15 -2.26 0.08 -15.89
CA THR A 15 -2.61 -1.26 -16.38
C THR A 15 -3.92 -1.23 -17.16
N ASP A 16 -4.08 -2.19 -18.06
CA ASP A 16 -5.22 -2.36 -18.97
C ASP A 16 -6.56 -2.62 -18.23
N THR A 17 -6.50 -3.07 -16.98
CA THR A 17 -7.65 -3.20 -16.07
C THR A 17 -7.29 -2.75 -14.64
N GLU A 18 -8.28 -2.30 -13.86
CA GLU A 18 -8.08 -1.88 -12.45
C GLU A 18 -7.59 -3.04 -11.56
N ASP A 19 -8.07 -4.27 -11.81
CA ASP A 19 -7.71 -5.46 -11.04
C ASP A 19 -6.25 -5.89 -11.26
N ALA A 20 -5.78 -5.86 -12.52
CA ALA A 20 -4.38 -6.16 -12.82
C ALA A 20 -3.45 -5.17 -12.11
N GLY A 21 -3.80 -3.88 -12.16
CA GLY A 21 -3.05 -2.84 -11.46
C GLY A 21 -3.11 -3.02 -9.95
N ARG A 22 -4.23 -3.47 -9.39
CA ARG A 22 -4.34 -3.73 -7.94
C ARG A 22 -3.38 -4.82 -7.49
N ARG A 23 -3.35 -5.96 -8.20
CA ARG A 23 -2.44 -7.08 -7.87
C ARG A 23 -0.98 -6.70 -8.01
N GLU A 24 -0.59 -6.05 -9.11
CA GLU A 24 0.79 -5.64 -9.33
C GLU A 24 1.30 -4.72 -8.21
N ARG A 25 0.46 -3.79 -7.74
CA ARG A 25 0.80 -2.92 -6.60
C ARG A 25 1.00 -3.70 -5.31
N ALA A 26 0.13 -4.68 -5.05
CA ALA A 26 0.25 -5.54 -3.88
C ALA A 26 1.54 -6.38 -3.93
N ASP A 27 1.84 -7.02 -5.07
CA ASP A 27 3.05 -7.83 -5.26
C ASP A 27 4.34 -6.99 -5.10
N ASN A 28 4.36 -5.78 -5.67
CA ASN A 28 5.48 -4.85 -5.51
C ASN A 28 5.66 -4.44 -4.04
N LEU A 29 4.57 -4.23 -3.30
CA LEU A 29 4.63 -3.91 -1.87
C LEU A 29 5.11 -5.11 -1.05
N LEU A 30 4.61 -6.31 -1.33
CA LEU A 30 5.02 -7.53 -0.65
C LEU A 30 6.49 -7.85 -0.90
N SER A 31 6.97 -7.68 -2.14
CA SER A 31 8.39 -7.87 -2.45
C SER A 31 9.28 -6.86 -1.72
N PHE A 32 8.86 -5.59 -1.63
CA PHE A 32 9.58 -4.57 -0.87
C PHE A 32 9.60 -4.86 0.64
N LEU A 33 8.51 -5.40 1.19
CA LEU A 33 8.37 -5.70 2.60
C LEU A 33 8.99 -7.05 3.01
N ARG A 34 9.29 -7.94 2.05
CA ARG A 34 9.82 -9.30 2.32
C ARG A 34 11.04 -9.29 3.23
N ASP A 35 11.96 -8.34 3.00
CA ASP A 35 13.20 -8.21 3.75
C ASP A 35 13.17 -7.03 4.74
N ALA A 36 11.96 -6.60 5.14
CA ALA A 36 11.76 -5.48 6.05
C ALA A 36 12.35 -5.76 7.44
N PRO A 37 13.30 -4.92 7.93
CA PRO A 37 13.84 -5.10 9.27
C PRO A 37 12.80 -4.83 10.37
N LYS A 38 12.85 -5.61 11.45
CA LYS A 38 11.99 -5.44 12.63
C LYS A 38 12.10 -4.05 13.25
N GLY A 39 11.00 -3.54 13.81
CA GLY A 39 10.93 -2.23 14.48
C GLY A 39 10.81 -1.04 13.54
N ARG A 40 10.40 -1.28 12.30
CA ARG A 40 10.16 -0.26 11.27
C ARG A 40 8.68 -0.18 10.92
N LEU A 41 8.22 1.07 10.79
CA LEU A 41 6.86 1.37 10.34
C LEU A 41 6.94 2.02 8.96
N TYR A 42 6.26 1.42 7.99
CA TYR A 42 6.31 1.80 6.59
C TYR A 42 5.14 2.70 6.23
N LEU A 43 5.46 3.90 5.76
CA LEU A 43 4.50 4.92 5.33
C LEU A 43 4.43 4.87 3.80
N VAL A 44 3.29 4.40 3.28
CA VAL A 44 3.09 4.06 1.88
C VAL A 44 2.04 4.99 1.27
N PRO A 45 2.45 6.06 0.56
CA PRO A 45 1.52 6.90 -0.16
C PRO A 45 0.94 6.09 -1.34
N HIS A 46 -0.39 6.01 -1.40
CA HIS A 46 -1.11 5.25 -2.41
C HIS A 46 -1.99 6.18 -3.24
N ASN A 47 -1.85 6.11 -4.57
CA ASN A 47 -2.65 6.87 -5.51
C ASN A 47 -3.18 5.97 -6.62
N ARG A 48 -4.51 5.92 -6.78
CA ARG A 48 -5.18 5.21 -7.88
C ARG A 48 -5.46 6.10 -9.11
N GLY A 49 -4.78 7.23 -9.21
CA GLY A 49 -4.84 8.18 -10.32
C GLY A 49 -5.47 9.54 -10.01
N ARG A 50 -6.39 9.63 -9.02
CA ARG A 50 -7.09 10.89 -8.70
C ARG A 50 -7.08 11.28 -7.23
N HIS A 51 -6.72 10.35 -6.33
CA HIS A 51 -6.84 10.58 -4.90
C HIS A 51 -5.69 9.88 -4.16
N TRP A 52 -5.12 10.61 -3.21
CA TRP A 52 -4.03 10.14 -2.36
C TRP A 52 -4.58 9.67 -1.01
N ILE A 53 -4.15 8.49 -0.60
CA ILE A 53 -4.34 7.97 0.76
C ILE A 53 -2.99 7.51 1.29
N LEU A 54 -2.86 7.42 2.61
CA LEU A 54 -1.63 6.98 3.26
C LEU A 54 -1.86 5.62 3.91
N GLY A 55 -1.15 4.60 3.44
CA GLY A 55 -1.01 3.32 4.12
C GLY A 55 0.08 3.37 5.19
N VAL A 56 -0.13 2.68 6.30
CA VAL A 56 0.84 2.50 7.38
C VAL A 56 0.93 1.01 7.69
N ILE A 57 2.12 0.44 7.49
CA ILE A 57 2.33 -1.00 7.54
C ILE A 57 3.43 -1.35 8.55
N ASP A 58 3.14 -2.30 9.44
CA ASP A 58 4.15 -3.04 10.21
C ASP A 58 4.06 -4.53 9.85
N PRO A 59 5.01 -5.07 9.05
CA PRO A 59 4.96 -6.47 8.63
C PRO A 59 5.27 -7.46 9.75
N TRP A 60 5.81 -7.01 10.89
CA TRP A 60 6.13 -7.89 12.03
C TRP A 60 5.03 -7.97 13.06
N GLU A 61 4.15 -6.96 13.11
CA GLU A 61 3.00 -6.88 14.01
C GLU A 61 1.67 -7.13 13.29
N ASP A 62 1.72 -7.58 12.02
CA ASP A 62 0.55 -7.83 11.16
C ASP A 62 -0.41 -6.62 11.11
N LEU A 63 0.16 -5.42 11.05
CA LEU A 63 -0.58 -4.17 11.13
C LEU A 63 -0.64 -3.50 9.76
N VAL A 64 -1.86 -3.26 9.28
CA VAL A 64 -2.13 -2.42 8.11
C VAL A 64 -3.20 -1.40 8.47
N LEU A 65 -2.82 -0.13 8.51
CA LEU A 65 -3.73 1.00 8.69
C LEU A 65 -3.76 1.84 7.42
N TYR A 66 -4.85 2.56 7.20
CA TYR A 66 -4.89 3.57 6.15
C TYR A 66 -5.58 4.86 6.64
N PHE A 67 -5.10 5.98 6.10
CA PHE A 67 -5.64 7.30 6.34
C PHE A 67 -6.17 7.86 5.02
N ASP A 68 -7.49 8.04 4.96
CA ASP A 68 -8.18 8.63 3.82
C ASP A 68 -8.83 9.97 4.24
N PRO A 69 -8.32 11.12 3.76
CA PRO A 69 -8.88 12.41 4.12
C PRO A 69 -10.28 12.67 3.55
N LEU A 70 -10.71 11.92 2.52
CA LEU A 70 -12.07 12.00 1.97
C LEU A 70 -13.08 11.12 2.73
N ARG A 71 -12.63 10.29 3.68
CA ARG A 71 -13.47 9.39 4.50
C ARG A 71 -14.40 8.49 3.68
N GLU A 72 -14.00 8.11 2.47
CA GLU A 72 -14.79 7.19 1.66
C GLU A 72 -14.86 5.80 2.31
N LYS A 73 -16.08 5.26 2.46
CA LYS A 73 -16.39 4.12 3.34
C LYS A 73 -15.76 2.77 2.94
N LYS A 74 -15.19 2.61 1.74
CA LYS A 74 -14.59 1.35 1.27
C LYS A 74 -13.43 1.60 0.30
N ARG A 75 -12.24 1.13 0.68
CA ARG A 75 -11.04 1.11 -0.17
C ARG A 75 -10.50 -0.32 -0.21
N ASP A 76 -11.01 -1.12 -1.14
CA ASP A 76 -10.73 -2.56 -1.24
C ASP A 76 -9.25 -2.91 -1.46
N ASP A 77 -8.38 -1.97 -1.89
CA ASP A 77 -6.97 -2.29 -2.19
C ASP A 77 -6.16 -2.52 -0.89
N PHE A 78 -6.47 -1.79 0.19
CA PHE A 78 -5.81 -2.05 1.47
C PHE A 78 -6.44 -3.24 2.20
N THR A 79 -7.70 -3.56 1.89
CA THR A 79 -8.36 -4.76 2.40
C THR A 79 -7.76 -6.04 1.80
N GLU A 80 -7.31 -6.03 0.54
CA GLU A 80 -6.58 -7.15 -0.04
C GLU A 80 -5.20 -7.36 0.60
N LEU A 81 -4.47 -6.28 0.93
CA LEU A 81 -3.21 -6.35 1.68
C LEU A 81 -3.37 -6.98 3.08
N MET A 82 -4.58 -6.95 3.66
CA MET A 82 -4.88 -7.57 4.96
C MET A 82 -5.37 -9.02 4.86
N ASN A 83 -5.67 -9.52 3.66
CA ASN A 83 -6.29 -10.84 3.45
C ASN A 83 -5.43 -11.79 2.59
N MET A 84 -4.16 -11.45 2.32
CA MET A 84 -3.17 -12.28 1.62
C MET A 84 -2.03 -12.65 2.57
#